data_AF-A0A1G2JMX5-F1
#
_entry.id   AF-A0A1G2JMX5-F1
#
_cell.length_a   1.000
_cell.length_b   1.000
_cell.length_c   1.000
_cell.angle_alpha   90.00
_cell.angle_beta   90.00
_cell.angle_gamma   90.00
#
_symmetry.space_group_name_H-M   'P 1'
#
loop_
_entity.id
_entity.type
_entity.pdbx_description
1 polymer ?
#
loop_
_entity_poly.entity_id
_entity_poly.type
_entity_poly.pdbx_seq_one_letter_code
_entity_poly.pdbx_strand_id
1 'polypeptide(L)'
;MNYKNILFLVGVILVFGGGMVSNVQATVGGPTFIYDFKYNPQDESVYYKTVSESGRGCPPELMKLSLVSGESKTVYSCDDGEKLMQNGGNFFDVNLAIDNIVLNFKDLTAINLRDNKIYVDVNFVDYKKFSSDSNDIELANFTVLLYQDGKKVLDFSLTGCNLKQPFTFAGYAIPGFDKKIALLLSTKGDCMEGGYINETLYVVGGLENLNKADISNYYKYASALTPNEGTLVVFESDKPDILDVTLKNDYSTDSKNFNFYLIGIGFFVIIIIFLIGLIFKIKKRKN
;
A
#
# COMPACT_ATOMS: atom_id res chain seq x y z
N MET A 1 -51.77 42.07 7.87
CA MET A 1 -50.91 41.33 8.81
C MET A 1 -49.97 42.33 9.47
N ASN A 2 -49.98 42.46 10.79
CA ASN A 2 -49.27 43.54 11.50
C ASN A 2 -47.75 43.25 11.53
N TYR A 3 -46.88 44.27 11.44
CA TYR A 3 -45.43 44.06 11.24
C TYR A 3 -44.78 43.23 12.37
N LYS A 4 -45.35 43.31 13.59
CA LYS A 4 -44.96 42.49 14.74
C LYS A 4 -45.17 40.99 14.52
N ASN A 5 -46.21 40.60 13.78
CA ASN A 5 -46.49 39.19 13.49
C ASN A 5 -45.55 38.64 12.39
N ILE A 6 -45.06 39.51 11.50
CA ILE A 6 -44.06 39.14 10.48
C ILE A 6 -42.69 38.93 11.13
N LEU A 7 -42.29 39.81 12.05
CA LEU A 7 -41.04 39.67 12.81
C LEU A 7 -41.00 38.43 13.69
N PHE A 8 -42.14 38.07 14.31
CA PHE A 8 -42.24 36.85 15.10
C PHE A 8 -42.14 35.59 14.22
N LEU A 9 -42.76 35.60 13.03
CA LEU A 9 -42.68 34.47 12.09
C LEU A 9 -41.25 34.29 11.53
N VAL A 10 -40.57 35.38 11.20
CA VAL A 10 -39.17 35.35 10.72
C VAL A 10 -38.22 34.90 11.84
N GLY A 11 -38.46 35.32 13.09
CA GLY A 11 -37.71 34.86 14.25
C GLY A 11 -37.86 33.36 14.51
N VAL A 12 -39.09 32.82 14.41
CA VAL A 12 -39.35 31.38 14.58
C VAL A 12 -38.74 30.57 13.43
N ILE A 13 -38.79 31.06 12.18
CA ILE A 13 -38.16 30.38 11.03
C ILE A 13 -36.63 30.41 11.13
N LEU A 14 -36.01 31.47 11.69
CA LEU A 14 -34.57 31.52 11.90
C LEU A 14 -34.10 30.63 13.07
N VAL A 15 -34.90 30.50 14.13
CA VAL A 15 -34.58 29.65 15.29
C VAL A 15 -34.82 28.17 15.00
N PHE A 16 -35.84 27.82 14.21
CA PHE A 16 -36.13 26.42 13.86
C PHE A 16 -35.55 25.97 12.50
N GLY A 17 -35.23 26.90 11.60
CA GLY A 17 -34.69 26.59 10.26
C GLY A 17 -33.16 26.55 10.17
N GLY A 18 -32.45 26.98 11.22
CA GLY A 18 -30.98 27.02 11.27
C GLY A 18 -30.30 25.71 11.67
N GLY A 19 -31.07 24.68 12.02
CA GLY A 19 -30.55 23.35 12.31
C GLY A 19 -30.29 22.55 11.03
N MET A 20 -29.36 23.01 10.19
CA MET A 20 -28.69 22.08 9.28
C MET A 20 -27.85 21.16 10.16
N VAL A 21 -28.48 20.08 10.62
CA VAL A 21 -27.78 18.91 11.13
C VAL A 21 -26.97 18.43 9.93
N SER A 22 -25.72 18.85 9.85
CA SER A 22 -24.74 18.22 8.99
C SER A 22 -24.73 16.77 9.46
N ASN A 23 -25.45 15.90 8.75
CA ASN A 23 -25.34 14.47 8.93
C ASN A 23 -23.88 14.14 8.66
N VAL A 24 -23.08 14.05 9.73
CA VAL A 24 -21.72 13.57 9.66
C VAL A 24 -21.86 12.09 9.32
N GLN A 25 -21.82 11.78 8.03
CA GLN A 25 -21.71 10.41 7.55
C GLN A 25 -20.30 9.96 7.92
N ALA A 26 -20.14 9.41 9.12
CA ALA A 26 -18.95 8.65 9.45
C ALA A 26 -18.99 7.38 8.60
N THR A 27 -18.02 7.23 7.69
CA THR A 27 -17.78 5.93 7.05
C THR A 27 -17.34 4.96 8.14
N VAL A 28 -17.88 3.74 8.17
CA VAL A 28 -17.57 2.80 9.25
C VAL A 28 -16.13 2.26 9.07
N GLY A 29 -15.58 2.40 7.86
CA GLY A 29 -14.22 2.05 7.49
C GLY A 29 -13.47 3.17 6.76
N GLY A 30 -12.21 2.88 6.40
CA GLY A 30 -11.34 3.76 5.63
C GLY A 30 -9.94 3.17 5.47
N PRO A 31 -9.12 3.66 4.53
CA PRO A 31 -7.76 3.16 4.36
C PRO A 31 -6.84 3.57 5.51
N THR A 32 -5.85 2.73 5.76
CA THR A 32 -4.74 3.02 6.68
C THR A 32 -3.42 2.93 5.91
N PHE A 33 -2.64 4.00 5.96
CA PHE A 33 -1.35 4.10 5.27
C PHE A 33 -0.20 4.25 6.27
N ILE A 34 0.91 3.56 6.00
CA ILE A 34 2.15 3.63 6.76
C ILE A 34 3.25 4.28 5.91
N TYR A 35 4.01 5.22 6.48
CA TYR A 35 5.04 5.98 5.76
C TYR A 35 6.11 6.57 6.70
N ASP A 36 7.11 7.28 6.15
CA ASP A 36 8.21 7.94 6.88
C ASP A 36 8.96 7.01 7.86
N PHE A 37 9.68 6.03 7.31
CA PHE A 37 10.41 5.03 8.12
C PHE A 37 11.73 5.57 8.66
N LYS A 38 11.88 5.57 9.98
CA LYS A 38 13.09 6.00 10.69
C LYS A 38 13.59 4.91 11.65
N TYR A 39 14.89 4.84 11.90
CA TYR A 39 15.52 3.90 12.81
C TYR A 39 16.26 4.64 13.94
N ASN A 40 15.96 4.25 15.17
CA ASN A 40 16.67 4.72 16.35
C ASN A 40 17.61 3.62 16.89
N PRO A 41 18.94 3.83 16.89
CA PRO A 41 19.87 2.85 17.44
C PRO A 41 19.87 2.76 18.97
N GLN A 42 19.34 3.76 19.69
CA GLN A 42 19.38 3.77 21.15
C GLN A 42 18.45 2.73 21.79
N ASP A 43 17.33 2.43 21.13
CA ASP A 43 16.32 1.48 21.61
C ASP A 43 15.97 0.40 20.58
N GLU A 44 16.83 0.25 19.58
CA GLU A 44 16.73 -0.73 18.48
C GLU A 44 15.31 -0.86 17.93
N SER A 45 14.75 0.26 17.49
CA SER A 45 13.36 0.32 17.02
C SER A 45 13.22 1.09 15.71
N VAL A 46 12.25 0.67 14.90
CA VAL A 46 11.81 1.39 13.70
C VAL A 46 10.58 2.21 14.05
N TYR A 47 10.64 3.49 13.71
CA TYR A 47 9.57 4.46 13.85
C TYR A 47 8.94 4.70 12.48
N TYR A 48 7.62 4.85 12.45
CA TYR A 48 6.88 5.14 11.23
C TYR A 48 5.62 5.93 11.55
N LYS A 49 5.17 6.73 10.58
CA LYS A 49 3.88 7.40 10.66
C LYS A 49 2.78 6.47 10.17
N THR A 50 1.64 6.49 10.84
CA THR A 50 0.40 5.89 10.34
C THR A 50 -0.66 6.96 10.21
N VAL A 51 -1.48 6.88 9.18
CA VAL A 51 -2.68 7.72 9.03
C VAL A 51 -3.85 6.82 8.69
N SER A 52 -4.93 6.95 9.45
CA SER A 52 -6.18 6.25 9.22
C SER A 52 -7.23 7.26 8.76
N GLU A 53 -7.81 6.99 7.59
CA GLU A 53 -8.94 7.75 7.05
C GLU A 53 -10.29 7.11 7.44
N SER A 54 -10.29 6.16 8.39
CA SER A 54 -11.50 5.50 8.88
C SER A 54 -12.31 6.41 9.82
N GLY A 55 -13.63 6.26 9.83
CA GLY A 55 -14.50 6.95 10.79
C GLY A 55 -14.47 8.47 10.64
N ARG A 56 -14.02 9.16 11.69
CA ARG A 56 -13.86 10.63 11.70
C ARG A 56 -12.54 11.11 11.08
N GLY A 57 -11.70 10.17 10.64
CA GLY A 57 -10.31 10.42 10.27
C GLY A 57 -9.44 10.69 11.50
N CYS A 58 -8.14 10.47 11.35
CA CYS A 58 -7.15 10.70 12.40
C CYS A 58 -5.97 11.52 11.85
N PRO A 59 -5.46 12.53 12.58
CA PRO A 59 -4.14 13.08 12.26
C PRO A 59 -3.05 11.99 12.36
N PRO A 60 -1.87 12.18 11.78
CA PRO A 60 -0.85 11.15 11.76
C PRO A 60 -0.44 10.75 13.18
N GLU A 61 -0.30 9.45 13.39
CA GLU A 61 0.25 8.90 14.63
C GLU A 61 1.70 8.48 14.39
N LEU A 62 2.54 8.58 15.41
CA LEU A 62 3.89 8.03 15.39
C LEU A 62 3.87 6.67 16.09
N MET A 63 4.22 5.63 15.35
CA MET A 63 4.34 4.27 15.86
C MET A 63 5.81 3.89 16.03
N LYS A 64 6.06 2.99 16.97
CA LYS A 64 7.38 2.40 17.26
C LYS A 64 7.28 0.88 17.22
N LEU A 65 8.06 0.25 16.34
CA LEU A 65 8.21 -1.19 16.19
C LEU A 65 9.56 -1.65 16.73
N SER A 66 9.55 -2.49 17.76
CA SER A 66 10.78 -3.05 18.33
C SER A 66 11.41 -4.06 17.38
N LEU A 67 12.72 -3.94 17.13
CA LEU A 67 13.48 -4.92 16.36
C LEU A 67 13.80 -6.21 17.14
N VAL A 68 13.47 -6.23 18.43
CA VAL A 68 13.70 -7.36 19.33
C VAL A 68 12.41 -8.15 19.52
N SER A 69 11.32 -7.50 19.93
CA SER A 69 10.04 -8.20 20.17
C SER A 69 9.14 -8.28 18.95
N GLY A 70 9.33 -7.42 17.94
CA GLY A 70 8.40 -7.27 16.82
C GLY A 70 7.07 -6.59 17.20
N GLU A 71 6.94 -6.09 18.43
CA GLU A 71 5.73 -5.39 18.89
C GLU A 71 5.74 -3.93 18.47
N SER A 72 4.57 -3.45 18.03
CA SER A 72 4.34 -2.03 17.74
C SER A 72 3.63 -1.33 18.91
N LYS A 73 4.02 -0.08 19.18
CA LYS A 73 3.43 0.78 20.21
C LYS A 73 3.28 2.21 19.69
N THR A 74 2.21 2.87 20.10
CA THR A 74 1.98 4.29 19.79
C THR A 74 2.90 5.16 20.66
N VAL A 75 3.61 6.10 20.02
CA VAL A 75 4.48 7.10 20.65
C VAL A 75 3.84 8.47 20.64
N TYR A 76 3.15 8.80 19.54
CA TYR A 76 2.34 10.01 19.40
C TYR A 76 0.98 9.58 18.88
N SER A 77 -0.07 9.80 19.66
CA SER A 77 -1.39 9.23 19.36
C SER A 77 -2.28 10.17 18.56
N CYS A 78 -3.35 9.61 17.99
CA CYS A 78 -4.44 10.35 17.37
C CYS A 78 -4.93 11.50 18.27
N ASP A 79 -5.18 11.17 19.54
CA ASP A 79 -5.71 12.11 20.53
C ASP A 79 -4.73 13.25 20.82
N ASP A 80 -3.43 13.00 20.76
CA ASP A 80 -2.41 14.04 20.96
C ASP A 80 -2.41 15.02 19.78
N GLY A 81 -2.51 14.50 18.55
CA GLY A 81 -2.64 15.31 17.35
C GLY A 81 -3.92 16.15 17.34
N GLU A 82 -5.04 15.55 17.74
CA GLU A 82 -6.32 16.26 17.82
C GLU A 82 -6.32 17.34 18.90
N LYS A 83 -5.74 17.08 20.07
CA LYS A 83 -5.58 18.11 21.11
C LYS A 83 -4.76 19.29 20.60
N LEU A 84 -3.69 19.03 19.84
CA LEU A 84 -2.88 20.09 19.24
C LEU A 84 -3.72 20.94 18.28
N MET A 85 -4.53 20.29 17.42
CA MET A 85 -5.39 20.99 16.46
C MET A 85 -6.53 21.76 17.14
N GLN A 86 -7.12 21.22 18.21
CA GLN A 86 -8.14 21.91 19.02
C GLN A 86 -7.59 23.17 19.70
N ASN A 87 -6.30 23.21 20.00
CA ASN A 87 -5.61 24.36 20.59
C ASN A 87 -5.13 25.40 19.55
N GLY A 88 -5.64 25.34 18.31
CA GLY A 88 -5.33 26.31 17.25
C GLY A 88 -4.18 25.91 16.33
N GLY A 89 -3.59 24.71 16.53
CA GLY A 89 -2.67 24.13 15.56
C GLY A 89 -3.39 23.53 14.36
N ASN A 90 -2.61 23.02 13.41
CA ASN A 90 -3.12 22.37 12.20
C ASN A 90 -2.33 21.08 11.90
N PHE A 91 -2.63 20.43 10.78
CA PHE A 91 -2.00 19.18 10.37
C PHE A 91 -0.47 19.30 10.15
N PHE A 92 0.01 20.46 9.70
CA PHE A 92 1.45 20.72 9.56
C PHE A 92 2.11 20.77 10.94
N ASP A 93 1.47 21.38 11.93
CA ASP A 93 2.01 21.45 13.29
C ASP A 93 2.08 20.06 13.95
N VAL A 94 1.12 19.17 13.66
CA VAL A 94 1.18 17.76 14.09
C VAL A 94 2.38 17.06 13.46
N ASN A 95 2.59 17.20 12.15
CA ASN A 95 3.75 16.62 11.48
C ASN A 95 5.07 17.16 12.05
N LEU A 96 5.15 18.46 12.29
CA LEU A 96 6.33 19.08 12.89
C LEU A 96 6.60 18.55 14.30
N ALA A 97 5.56 18.36 15.12
CA ALA A 97 5.69 17.75 16.44
C ALA A 97 6.26 16.33 16.36
N ILE A 98 5.78 15.51 15.41
CA ILE A 98 6.29 14.17 15.18
C ILE A 98 7.73 14.19 14.64
N ASP A 99 8.02 15.05 13.66
CA ASP A 99 9.33 15.17 13.03
C ASP A 99 10.41 15.60 14.04
N ASN A 100 10.04 16.44 15.02
CA ASN A 100 10.93 16.79 16.13
C ASN A 100 11.30 15.60 17.01
N ILE A 101 10.41 14.62 17.20
CA ILE A 101 10.70 13.39 17.96
C ILE A 101 11.73 12.54 17.22
N VAL A 102 11.61 12.43 15.89
CA VAL A 102 12.43 11.54 15.06
C VAL A 102 13.61 12.25 14.37
N LEU A 103 13.87 13.51 14.70
CA LEU A 103 14.83 14.39 14.00
C LEU A 103 16.24 13.79 13.86
N ASN A 104 16.71 13.05 14.87
CA ASN A 104 18.04 12.46 14.91
C ASN A 104 18.06 10.96 14.54
N PHE A 105 16.95 10.43 14.06
CA PHE A 105 16.85 9.03 13.65
C PHE A 105 17.31 8.88 12.20
N LYS A 106 17.74 7.66 11.84
CA LYS A 106 18.27 7.37 10.51
C LYS A 106 17.16 6.91 9.59
N ASP A 107 17.13 7.37 8.35
CA ASP A 107 16.21 6.83 7.34
C ASP A 107 16.48 5.35 7.06
N LEU A 108 15.41 4.60 6.80
CA LEU A 108 15.53 3.28 6.20
C LEU A 108 15.61 3.42 4.68
N THR A 109 16.45 2.60 4.06
CA THR A 109 16.66 2.62 2.60
C THR A 109 15.80 1.54 1.96
N ALA A 110 14.98 1.91 0.98
CA ALA A 110 14.22 0.92 0.22
C ALA A 110 15.18 -0.02 -0.53
N ILE A 111 14.88 -1.32 -0.52
CA ILE A 111 15.68 -2.34 -1.20
C ILE A 111 14.83 -3.12 -2.18
N ASN A 112 15.47 -3.61 -3.24
CA ASN A 112 14.79 -4.46 -4.20
C ASN A 112 14.71 -5.88 -3.65
N LEU A 113 13.48 -6.35 -3.35
CA LEU A 113 13.26 -7.69 -2.81
C LEU A 113 13.74 -8.77 -3.78
N ARG A 114 13.55 -8.60 -5.10
CA ARG A 114 13.97 -9.58 -6.12
C ARG A 114 15.48 -9.64 -6.28
N ASP A 115 16.17 -8.50 -6.29
CA ASP A 115 17.64 -8.47 -6.37
C ASP A 115 18.30 -9.10 -5.14
N ASN A 116 17.62 -9.00 -3.99
CA ASN A 116 17.98 -9.68 -2.74
C ASN A 116 17.52 -11.15 -2.68
N LYS A 117 16.90 -11.66 -3.75
CA LYS A 117 16.32 -13.00 -3.87
C LYS A 117 15.37 -13.35 -2.73
N ILE A 118 14.65 -12.34 -2.26
CA ILE A 118 13.57 -12.47 -1.30
C ILE A 118 12.29 -12.73 -2.08
N TYR A 119 11.58 -13.78 -1.70
CA TYR A 119 10.32 -14.18 -2.32
C TYR A 119 9.27 -14.35 -1.23
N VAL A 120 8.02 -14.13 -1.60
CA VAL A 120 6.88 -14.26 -0.71
C VAL A 120 5.85 -15.17 -1.38
N ASP A 121 5.34 -16.11 -0.61
CA ASP A 121 4.20 -16.95 -0.95
C ASP A 121 3.08 -16.69 0.06
N VAL A 122 1.83 -16.72 -0.38
CA VAL A 122 0.66 -16.44 0.45
C VAL A 122 -0.29 -17.61 0.30
N ASN A 123 -0.51 -18.35 1.38
CA ASN A 123 -1.38 -19.53 1.35
C ASN A 123 -2.66 -19.25 2.11
N PHE A 124 -3.80 -19.56 1.49
CA PHE A 124 -5.08 -19.51 2.19
C PHE A 124 -5.16 -20.55 3.30
N VAL A 125 -5.77 -20.18 4.43
CA VAL A 125 -5.99 -21.06 5.58
C VAL A 125 -7.46 -21.39 5.71
N ASP A 126 -8.28 -20.38 6.01
CA ASP A 126 -9.73 -20.52 6.22
C ASP A 126 -10.43 -19.16 6.13
N TYR A 127 -11.76 -19.18 6.25
CA TYR A 127 -12.58 -17.99 6.43
C TYR A 127 -13.02 -17.87 7.89
N LYS A 128 -12.85 -16.68 8.46
CA LYS A 128 -13.41 -16.30 9.76
C LYS A 128 -14.64 -15.43 9.56
N LYS A 129 -15.78 -15.89 10.09
CA LYS A 129 -17.01 -15.10 10.13
C LYS A 129 -16.93 -14.04 11.22
N PHE A 130 -17.41 -12.84 10.91
CA PHE A 130 -17.41 -11.73 11.86
C PHE A 130 -18.48 -11.87 12.95
N SER A 131 -19.63 -12.49 12.66
CA SER A 131 -20.64 -12.85 13.66
C SER A 131 -21.32 -14.18 13.34
N SER A 132 -22.01 -14.74 14.35
CA SER A 132 -22.72 -16.02 14.28
C SER A 132 -24.10 -15.95 13.62
N ASP A 133 -24.67 -14.75 13.44
CA ASP A 133 -26.13 -14.58 13.22
C ASP A 133 -26.54 -13.96 11.86
N SER A 134 -25.61 -13.67 10.94
CA SER A 134 -25.98 -13.18 9.60
C SER A 134 -25.12 -13.75 8.47
N ASN A 135 -25.56 -13.52 7.23
CA ASN A 135 -24.85 -13.80 5.97
C ASN A 135 -23.56 -12.95 5.85
N ASP A 136 -22.69 -13.05 6.85
CA ASP A 136 -21.71 -12.03 7.21
C ASP A 136 -20.49 -11.98 6.31
N ILE A 137 -19.86 -10.79 6.38
CA ILE A 137 -18.52 -10.51 5.86
C ILE A 137 -17.54 -11.54 6.41
N GLU A 138 -16.96 -12.31 5.51
CA GLU A 138 -15.94 -13.31 5.80
C GLU A 138 -14.55 -12.67 5.65
N LEU A 139 -13.73 -12.80 6.68
CA LEU A 139 -12.30 -12.50 6.60
C LEU A 139 -11.57 -13.76 6.14
N ALA A 140 -10.82 -13.67 5.06
CA ALA A 140 -9.91 -14.74 4.66
C ALA A 140 -8.64 -14.65 5.51
N ASN A 141 -8.28 -15.74 6.18
CA ASN A 141 -7.01 -15.86 6.86
C ASN A 141 -5.99 -16.48 5.91
N PHE A 142 -4.77 -15.94 5.94
CA PHE A 142 -3.67 -16.43 5.13
C PHE A 142 -2.42 -16.62 5.98
N THR A 143 -1.56 -17.52 5.52
CA THR A 143 -0.18 -17.66 6.01
C THR A 143 0.76 -17.16 4.95
N VAL A 144 1.58 -16.18 5.30
CA VAL A 144 2.69 -15.69 4.46
C VAL A 144 3.93 -16.52 4.76
N LEU A 145 4.58 -17.01 3.72
CA LEU A 145 5.86 -17.69 3.78
C LEU A 145 6.90 -16.82 3.08
N LEU A 146 7.92 -16.38 3.81
CA LEU A 146 9.01 -15.59 3.26
C LEU A 146 10.23 -16.48 3.05
N TYR A 147 10.82 -16.36 1.86
CA TYR A 147 12.01 -17.11 1.45
C TYR A 147 13.14 -16.17 1.08
N GLN A 148 14.37 -16.61 1.28
CA GLN A 148 15.56 -16.02 0.67
C GLN A 148 16.45 -17.12 0.11
N ASP A 149 16.93 -16.96 -1.13
CA ASP A 149 17.75 -17.97 -1.82
C ASP A 149 17.09 -19.37 -1.79
N GLY A 150 15.75 -19.42 -1.91
CA GLY A 150 14.96 -20.65 -1.88
C GLY A 150 14.82 -21.31 -0.50
N LYS A 151 15.36 -20.73 0.56
CA LYS A 151 15.20 -21.22 1.94
C LYS A 151 14.12 -20.41 2.66
N LYS A 152 13.22 -21.08 3.37
CA LYS A 152 12.23 -20.41 4.22
C LYS A 152 12.97 -19.67 5.34
N VAL A 153 12.68 -18.38 5.47
CA VAL A 153 13.26 -17.49 6.48
C VAL A 153 12.29 -17.38 7.66
N LEU A 154 11.03 -17.10 7.38
CA LEU A 154 9.98 -16.98 8.38
C LEU A 154 8.59 -17.15 7.78
N ASP A 155 7.61 -17.26 8.66
CA ASP A 155 6.19 -17.21 8.34
C ASP A 155 5.40 -16.39 9.35
N PHE A 156 4.30 -15.80 8.89
CA PHE A 156 3.38 -15.06 9.73
C PHE A 156 1.97 -15.11 9.16
N SER A 157 0.97 -14.92 10.03
CA SER A 157 -0.42 -14.89 9.62
C SER A 157 -0.84 -13.47 9.25
N LEU A 158 -1.71 -13.36 8.26
CA LEU A 158 -2.40 -12.11 7.92
C LEU A 158 -3.88 -12.38 7.65
N THR A 159 -4.66 -11.31 7.63
CA THR A 159 -6.06 -11.32 7.22
C THR A 159 -6.26 -10.54 5.93
N GLY A 160 -7.29 -10.92 5.19
CA GLY A 160 -7.71 -10.29 3.96
C GLY A 160 -9.19 -10.46 3.69
N CYS A 161 -9.65 -9.94 2.57
CA CYS A 161 -11.06 -9.96 2.18
C CYS A 161 -11.43 -11.11 1.25
N ASN A 162 -10.54 -11.53 0.35
CA ASN A 162 -10.79 -12.66 -0.55
C ASN A 162 -9.50 -13.18 -1.19
N LEU A 163 -9.58 -14.37 -1.81
CA LEU A 163 -8.45 -15.05 -2.46
C LEU A 163 -7.86 -14.32 -3.67
N LYS A 164 -8.63 -13.45 -4.34
CA LYS A 164 -8.22 -12.76 -5.57
C LYS A 164 -7.53 -11.43 -5.30
N GLN A 165 -7.37 -11.04 -4.04
CA GLN A 165 -6.77 -9.77 -3.70
C GLN A 165 -5.25 -9.83 -3.83
N PRO A 166 -4.61 -8.74 -4.30
CA PRO A 166 -3.16 -8.64 -4.30
C PRO A 166 -2.62 -8.34 -2.90
N PHE A 167 -1.47 -8.93 -2.59
CA PHE A 167 -0.63 -8.57 -1.45
C PHE A 167 0.63 -7.90 -2.00
N THR A 168 0.84 -6.62 -1.66
CA THR A 168 2.02 -5.88 -2.13
C THR A 168 3.01 -5.73 -0.99
N PHE A 169 4.25 -6.16 -1.21
CA PHE A 169 5.34 -6.13 -0.23
C PHE A 169 6.45 -5.19 -0.68
N ALA A 170 6.99 -4.41 0.25
CA ALA A 170 8.17 -3.57 0.06
C ALA A 170 9.16 -3.77 1.20
N GLY A 171 10.44 -3.93 0.86
CA GLY A 171 11.52 -4.10 1.83
C GLY A 171 12.28 -2.81 2.07
N TYR A 172 12.67 -2.58 3.32
CA TYR A 172 13.51 -1.46 3.72
C TYR A 172 14.67 -1.95 4.60
N ALA A 173 15.90 -1.68 4.18
CA ALA A 173 17.09 -1.98 4.95
C ALA A 173 17.17 -1.11 6.21
N ILE A 174 17.48 -1.75 7.33
CA ILE A 174 17.65 -1.07 8.62
C ILE A 174 19.14 -0.72 8.79
N PRO A 175 19.51 0.56 8.98
CA PRO A 175 20.89 0.96 9.17
C PRO A 175 21.56 0.22 10.34
N GLY A 176 22.76 -0.33 10.12
CA GLY A 176 23.49 -1.09 11.14
C GLY A 176 23.10 -2.57 11.26
N PHE A 177 22.10 -3.06 10.53
CA PHE A 177 21.74 -4.48 10.48
C PHE A 177 21.89 -5.07 9.08
N ASP A 178 22.66 -6.14 8.93
CA ASP A 178 22.89 -6.81 7.64
C ASP A 178 21.99 -8.04 7.42
N LYS A 179 21.29 -8.46 8.47
CA LYS A 179 20.44 -9.66 8.49
C LYS A 179 18.98 -9.37 8.84
N LYS A 180 18.59 -8.09 8.87
CA LYS A 180 17.22 -7.63 9.18
C LYS A 180 16.75 -6.55 8.23
N ILE A 181 15.46 -6.59 7.89
CA ILE A 181 14.76 -5.54 7.15
C ILE A 181 13.43 -5.22 7.84
N ALA A 182 12.89 -4.04 7.56
CA ALA A 182 11.47 -3.78 7.75
C ALA A 182 10.73 -4.17 6.46
N LEU A 183 9.63 -4.92 6.59
CA LEU A 183 8.81 -5.36 5.47
C LEU A 183 7.43 -4.71 5.59
N LEU A 184 7.12 -3.80 4.67
CA LEU A 184 5.80 -3.19 4.54
C LEU A 184 4.93 -4.12 3.70
N LEU A 185 3.78 -4.50 4.24
CA LEU A 185 2.69 -5.16 3.53
C LEU A 185 1.58 -4.13 3.28
N SER A 186 1.05 -4.11 2.05
CA SER A 186 -0.16 -3.37 1.67
C SER A 186 -1.14 -4.34 1.03
N THR A 187 -2.34 -4.43 1.62
CA THR A 187 -3.38 -5.37 1.18
C THR A 187 -4.76 -4.79 1.47
N LYS A 188 -5.80 -5.39 0.89
CA LYS A 188 -7.17 -5.13 1.35
C LYS A 188 -7.40 -5.85 2.69
N GLY A 189 -7.75 -5.09 3.72
CA GLY A 189 -7.91 -5.61 5.09
C GLY A 189 -9.22 -5.21 5.78
N ASP A 190 -9.84 -4.09 5.42
CA ASP A 190 -11.14 -3.67 5.96
C ASP A 190 -12.26 -4.05 4.99
N CYS A 191 -12.85 -5.21 5.22
CA CYS A 191 -13.71 -5.89 4.25
C CYS A 191 -15.18 -5.47 4.33
N MET A 192 -15.56 -4.59 5.26
CA MET A 192 -16.98 -4.28 5.50
C MET A 192 -17.63 -3.44 4.39
N GLU A 193 -16.86 -2.58 3.70
CA GLU A 193 -17.38 -1.66 2.66
C GLU A 193 -16.69 -1.86 1.30
N GLY A 194 -16.33 -3.10 0.94
CA GLY A 194 -15.70 -3.42 -0.35
C GLY A 194 -14.16 -3.50 -0.33
N GLY A 195 -13.55 -3.41 0.85
CA GLY A 195 -12.12 -3.63 1.05
C GLY A 195 -11.30 -2.35 0.94
N TYR A 196 -10.99 -1.71 2.08
CA TYR A 196 -9.97 -0.64 2.12
C TYR A 196 -8.55 -1.20 2.25
N ILE A 197 -7.60 -0.40 1.76
CA ILE A 197 -6.18 -0.68 1.93
C ILE A 197 -5.83 -0.58 3.42
N ASN A 198 -5.18 -1.61 3.93
CA ASN A 198 -4.60 -1.64 5.25
C ASN A 198 -3.14 -2.02 5.12
N GLU A 199 -2.26 -1.19 5.66
CA GLU A 199 -0.82 -1.39 5.63
C GLU A 199 -0.30 -1.84 7.00
N THR A 200 0.61 -2.81 7.00
CA THR A 200 1.25 -3.35 8.21
C THR A 200 2.76 -3.42 8.00
N LEU A 201 3.53 -3.11 9.04
CA LEU A 201 4.99 -3.21 9.02
C LEU A 201 5.46 -4.37 9.89
N TYR A 202 6.36 -5.19 9.36
CA TYR A 202 6.95 -6.34 10.04
C TYR A 202 8.47 -6.19 10.15
N VAL A 203 9.08 -6.79 11.16
CA VAL A 203 10.54 -6.98 11.23
C VAL A 203 10.87 -8.38 10.74
N VAL A 204 11.66 -8.47 9.68
CA VAL A 204 12.11 -9.74 9.10
C VAL A 204 13.59 -9.90 9.39
N GLY A 205 13.96 -10.90 10.17
CA GLY A 205 15.35 -11.24 10.49
C GLY A 205 15.81 -12.54 9.85
N GLY A 206 17.08 -12.89 10.04
CA GLY A 206 17.66 -14.14 9.53
C GLY A 206 18.01 -14.11 8.04
N LEU A 207 18.04 -12.92 7.44
CA LEU A 207 18.44 -12.71 6.05
C LEU A 207 19.96 -12.71 5.91
N GLU A 208 20.46 -12.96 4.70
CA GLU A 208 21.89 -12.96 4.40
C GLU A 208 22.21 -12.13 3.16
N ASN A 209 23.44 -11.58 3.10
CA ASN A 209 23.99 -10.90 1.93
C ASN A 209 23.08 -9.81 1.32
N LEU A 210 22.43 -9.01 2.17
CA LEU A 210 21.51 -7.96 1.71
C LEU A 210 22.25 -6.91 0.86
N ASN A 211 21.85 -6.79 -0.39
CA ASN A 211 22.15 -5.64 -1.23
C ASN A 211 21.30 -4.45 -0.79
N LYS A 212 21.97 -3.46 -0.19
CA LYS A 212 21.38 -2.21 0.31
C LYS A 212 21.53 -1.05 -0.68
N ALA A 213 21.79 -1.35 -1.96
CA ALA A 213 21.76 -0.35 -3.00
C ALA A 213 20.39 0.33 -3.01
N ASP A 214 20.41 1.65 -2.92
CA ASP A 214 19.21 2.47 -2.87
C ASP A 214 18.44 2.37 -4.18
N ILE A 215 17.12 2.21 -4.08
CA ILE A 215 16.23 2.33 -5.24
C ILE A 215 15.96 3.82 -5.42
N SER A 216 16.54 4.41 -6.46
CA SER A 216 16.41 5.85 -6.71
C SER A 216 14.94 6.29 -6.73
N ASN A 217 14.65 7.43 -6.08
CA ASN A 217 13.33 8.05 -6.00
C ASN A 217 12.24 7.19 -5.32
N TYR A 218 12.63 6.22 -4.49
CA TYR A 218 11.67 5.46 -3.70
C TYR A 218 11.36 6.19 -2.39
N TYR A 219 10.27 6.97 -2.37
CA TYR A 219 9.75 7.56 -1.14
C TYR A 219 8.29 7.16 -0.95
N LYS A 220 7.99 6.57 0.22
CA LYS A 220 6.63 6.19 0.60
C LYS A 220 5.98 7.38 1.31
N TYR A 221 4.91 7.90 0.73
CA TYR A 221 4.07 8.93 1.34
C TYR A 221 2.82 8.33 1.98
N ALA A 222 1.98 9.18 2.56
CA ALA A 222 0.64 8.89 3.08
C ALA A 222 -0.36 8.51 1.96
N SER A 223 -0.05 7.46 1.21
CA SER A 223 -0.86 6.90 0.13
C SER A 223 -0.61 5.39 0.04
N ALA A 224 -1.48 4.66 -0.65
CA ALA A 224 -1.27 3.23 -0.89
C ALA A 224 0.10 2.95 -1.52
N LEU A 225 0.74 1.87 -1.08
CA LEU A 225 1.96 1.34 -1.69
C LEU A 225 1.77 1.12 -3.19
N THR A 226 2.52 1.88 -3.99
CA THR A 226 2.50 1.77 -5.45
C THR A 226 3.51 0.71 -5.90
N PRO A 227 3.09 -0.33 -6.64
CA PRO A 227 4.01 -1.33 -7.16
C PRO A 227 5.09 -0.71 -8.06
N ASN A 228 6.33 -1.16 -7.87
CA ASN A 228 7.48 -0.84 -8.72
C ASN A 228 8.51 -1.99 -8.70
N GLU A 229 9.67 -1.77 -9.32
CA GLU A 229 10.71 -2.78 -9.49
C GLU A 229 11.24 -3.39 -8.18
N GLY A 230 11.20 -2.64 -7.08
CA GLY A 230 11.64 -3.10 -5.77
C GLY A 230 10.58 -3.84 -4.96
N THR A 231 9.32 -3.80 -5.40
CA THR A 231 8.19 -4.41 -4.69
C THR A 231 7.84 -5.80 -5.22
N LEU A 232 7.18 -6.61 -4.40
CA LEU A 232 6.55 -7.85 -4.82
C LEU A 232 5.03 -7.70 -4.75
N VAL A 233 4.34 -8.00 -5.84
CA VAL A 233 2.89 -8.18 -5.84
C VAL A 233 2.63 -9.68 -5.96
N VAL A 234 1.90 -10.24 -5.00
CA VAL A 234 1.64 -11.68 -4.88
C VAL A 234 0.16 -11.91 -4.74
N PHE A 235 -0.35 -12.95 -5.40
CA PHE A 235 -1.68 -13.50 -5.21
C PHE A 235 -1.58 -14.88 -4.55
N GLU A 236 -2.66 -15.31 -3.89
CA GLU A 236 -2.68 -16.63 -3.24
C GLU A 236 -2.46 -17.80 -4.21
N SER A 237 -2.87 -17.64 -5.47
CA SER A 237 -2.65 -18.63 -6.51
C SER A 237 -1.23 -18.67 -7.06
N ASP A 238 -0.37 -17.72 -6.71
CA ASP A 238 0.96 -17.59 -7.29
C ASP A 238 1.92 -18.55 -6.60
N LYS A 239 2.30 -19.62 -7.29
CA LYS A 239 3.45 -20.41 -6.84
C LYS A 239 4.72 -19.60 -7.06
N PRO A 240 5.60 -19.47 -6.06
CA PRO A 240 6.86 -18.78 -6.26
C PRO A 240 7.73 -19.58 -7.25
N ASP A 241 8.38 -18.88 -8.19
CA ASP A 241 9.28 -19.44 -9.24
C ASP A 241 10.56 -20.12 -8.68
N ILE A 242 10.54 -20.53 -7.41
CA ILE A 242 11.66 -21.14 -6.67
C ILE A 242 11.97 -22.56 -7.17
N LEU A 243 11.06 -23.20 -7.94
CA LEU A 243 11.17 -24.60 -8.33
C LEU A 243 11.84 -24.88 -9.70
N ASP A 244 12.16 -23.89 -10.52
CA ASP A 244 12.74 -24.15 -11.86
C ASP A 244 14.29 -24.13 -11.90
N VAL A 245 14.96 -23.92 -10.76
CA VAL A 245 16.45 -23.85 -10.69
C VAL A 245 17.12 -25.22 -10.48
N THR A 246 16.39 -26.28 -10.10
CA THR A 246 17.03 -27.56 -9.72
C THR A 246 16.69 -28.77 -10.61
N LEU A 247 15.95 -28.63 -11.72
CA LEU A 247 15.63 -29.77 -12.62
C LEU A 247 15.61 -29.47 -14.13
N LYS A 248 16.32 -28.45 -14.62
CA LYS A 248 16.57 -28.26 -16.08
C LYS A 248 18.05 -28.30 -16.43
N ASN A 249 18.71 -29.38 -16.04
CA ASN A 249 19.85 -29.88 -16.82
C ASN A 249 19.36 -31.10 -17.61
N ASP A 250 18.48 -30.86 -18.58
CA ASP A 250 18.40 -31.72 -19.75
C ASP A 250 18.45 -30.81 -20.98
N TYR A 251 19.53 -30.97 -21.71
CA TYR A 251 19.72 -30.44 -23.06
C TYR A 251 18.54 -30.91 -23.92
N SER A 252 17.71 -29.98 -24.38
CA SER A 252 17.01 -30.13 -25.64
C SER A 252 16.87 -28.76 -26.30
N THR A 253 17.75 -28.53 -27.26
CA THR A 253 17.59 -27.57 -28.33
C THR A 253 16.24 -27.77 -29.02
N ASP A 254 15.31 -26.84 -28.80
CA ASP A 254 14.27 -26.57 -29.78
C ASP A 254 13.98 -25.06 -29.82
N SER A 255 14.72 -24.36 -30.68
CA SER A 255 14.51 -22.96 -31.00
C SER A 255 13.22 -22.81 -31.78
N LYS A 256 12.11 -22.50 -31.10
CA LYS A 256 10.93 -21.97 -31.79
C LYS A 256 11.07 -20.47 -31.97
N ASN A 257 11.55 -20.12 -33.17
CA ASN A 257 11.52 -18.79 -33.77
C ASN A 257 10.18 -18.10 -33.49
N PHE A 258 10.19 -17.13 -32.58
CA PHE A 258 9.03 -16.27 -32.34
C PHE A 258 8.89 -15.31 -33.51
N ASN A 259 7.75 -15.42 -34.17
CA ASN A 259 7.48 -14.91 -35.51
C ASN A 259 7.31 -13.37 -35.50
N PHE A 260 8.42 -12.63 -35.53
CA PHE A 260 8.45 -11.16 -35.65
C PHE A 260 7.98 -10.66 -37.03
N TYR A 261 7.76 -11.57 -37.99
CA TYR A 261 7.42 -11.25 -39.37
C TYR A 261 5.94 -10.86 -39.59
N LEU A 262 5.03 -11.27 -38.69
CA LEU A 262 3.60 -11.02 -38.85
C LEU A 262 3.14 -9.61 -38.41
N ILE A 263 3.87 -8.98 -37.48
CA ILE A 263 3.53 -7.62 -37.01
C ILE A 263 4.08 -6.54 -37.98
N GLY A 264 5.22 -6.81 -38.64
CA GLY A 264 5.83 -5.88 -39.59
C GLY A 264 5.07 -5.72 -40.92
N ILE A 265 4.46 -6.79 -41.44
CA ILE A 265 3.75 -6.76 -42.72
C ILE A 265 2.41 -6.00 -42.59
N GLY A 266 1.72 -6.14 -41.44
CA GLY A 266 0.47 -5.43 -41.17
C GLY A 266 0.62 -3.90 -41.18
N PHE A 267 1.71 -3.39 -40.61
CA PHE A 267 1.99 -1.95 -40.60
C PHE A 267 2.35 -1.40 -41.98
N PHE A 268 3.08 -2.16 -42.81
CA PHE A 268 3.49 -1.71 -44.13
C PHE A 268 2.32 -1.57 -45.11
N VAL A 269 1.34 -2.48 -45.05
CA VAL A 269 0.13 -2.42 -45.90
C VAL A 269 -0.73 -1.19 -45.57
N ILE A 270 -0.86 -0.85 -44.28
CA ILE A 270 -1.62 0.33 -43.83
C ILE A 270 -0.98 1.62 -44.36
N ILE A 271 0.35 1.74 -44.32
CA ILE A 271 1.08 2.91 -44.81
C ILE A 271 0.92 3.08 -46.33
N ILE A 272 0.98 1.97 -47.10
CA ILE A 272 0.81 2.02 -48.56
C ILE A 272 -0.62 2.46 -48.94
N ILE A 273 -1.66 1.93 -48.26
CA ILE A 273 -3.05 2.34 -48.50
C ILE A 273 -3.24 3.83 -48.21
N PHE A 274 -2.63 4.34 -47.14
CA PHE A 274 -2.73 5.76 -46.77
C PHE A 274 -2.06 6.67 -47.80
N LEU A 275 -0.89 6.28 -48.33
CA LEU A 275 -0.17 7.03 -49.36
C LEU A 275 -0.92 7.05 -50.69
N ILE A 276 -1.51 5.93 -51.11
CA ILE A 276 -2.34 5.87 -52.33
C ILE A 276 -3.57 6.77 -52.20
N GLY A 277 -4.23 6.79 -51.04
CA GLY A 277 -5.36 7.68 -50.76
C GLY A 277 -5.00 9.16 -50.84
N LEU A 278 -3.81 9.53 -50.34
CA LEU A 278 -3.27 10.89 -50.42
C LEU A 278 -3.02 11.33 -51.87
N ILE A 279 -2.44 10.46 -52.71
CA ILE A 279 -2.18 10.75 -54.11
C ILE A 279 -3.49 10.96 -54.89
N PHE A 280 -4.52 10.13 -54.65
CA PHE A 280 -5.84 10.30 -55.28
C PHE A 280 -6.53 11.60 -54.86
N LYS A 281 -6.42 11.99 -53.58
CA LYS A 281 -7.00 13.25 -53.07
C LYS A 281 -6.33 14.48 -53.69
N ILE A 282 -5.01 14.43 -53.94
CA ILE A 282 -4.27 15.52 -54.59
C ILE A 282 -4.64 15.62 -56.08
N LYS A 283 -4.79 14.48 -56.77
CA LYS A 283 -5.16 14.47 -58.20
C LYS A 283 -6.59 14.98 -58.45
N LYS A 284 -7.53 14.70 -57.53
CA LYS A 284 -8.92 15.20 -57.60
C LYS A 284 -9.05 16.72 -57.33
N ARG A 285 -8.05 17.37 -56.73
CA ARG A 285 -8.04 18.83 -56.51
C ARG A 285 -7.41 19.63 -57.66
N LYS A 286 -6.81 18.96 -58.65
CA LYS A 286 -6.14 19.60 -59.80
C LYS A 286 -6.92 19.52 -61.12
N ASN A 287 -8.07 18.83 -61.13
CA ASN A 287 -9.07 18.85 -62.20
C ASN A 287 -10.36 19.48 -61.67
#